data_AF-B8MBW6-F1
#
_entry.id   AF-B8MBW6-F1
#
_cell.length_a   1.000
_cell.length_b   1.000
_cell.length_c   1.000
_cell.angle_alpha   90.00
_cell.angle_beta   90.00
_cell.angle_gamma   90.00
#
_symmetry.space_group_name_H-M   'P 1'
#
loop_
_entity.id
_entity.type
_entity.pdbx_description
1 polymer ?
#
loop_
_entity_poly.entity_id
_entity_poly.type
_entity_poly.pdbx_seq_one_letter_code
_entity_poly.pdbx_strand_id
1 'polypeptide(L)'
;MIVACITLGSHGTWRVRPRLLDRLYASEFRSYATSPGIATRISQPSLFLNVIDCQQSISFRKIHYYCQLFLPSANNRIEKSFFRRVIASKSVDCLSTLSFQIDMPFSHHSHSGQFCPGHAKNLLEEVIQTAIAQKMEVFCLTEHMPRGKEDFYPEEKTDGLSTEEWLIENEAAFYTEGLRLRQKYASQIKLLIGFEIDWIRPESLRLIQTSLSRLPFELFVGSVHHVHTIPIDYDVSMYHKAREIAGGTDERLFEDYYDSQLDMLQKLKPPVVGHFDLIRLKSDDPNASFAKYPKVWEKILRNLRFIAGYGGMLELNSAALRKGMTEPYPKGEICKEFLAMGGRFCMSDDSHGIDQVGFGYRQVLEFIEQTGITVIHYLDLSDEDATFDDRFPSVRIRSVSVGALKQKPFYRELV
;
A
#
# COMPACT_ATOMS: atom_id res chain seq x y z
N MET A 1 -33.99 -10.48 18.22
CA MET A 1 -33.31 -9.72 19.29
C MET A 1 -33.48 -10.49 20.61
N ILE A 2 -32.42 -11.11 21.14
CA ILE A 2 -32.50 -11.79 22.45
C ILE A 2 -32.27 -10.74 23.54
N VAL A 3 -33.28 -10.47 24.38
CA VAL A 3 -33.09 -9.68 25.59
C VAL A 3 -32.81 -10.66 26.73
N ALA A 4 -31.56 -10.70 27.19
CA ALA A 4 -31.16 -11.44 28.37
C ALA A 4 -31.38 -10.57 29.60
N CYS A 5 -32.30 -10.95 30.49
CA CYS A 5 -32.39 -10.35 31.81
C CYS A 5 -31.36 -11.03 32.73
N ILE A 6 -30.46 -10.23 33.28
CA ILE A 6 -29.54 -10.63 34.34
C ILE A 6 -30.18 -10.24 35.67
N THR A 7 -30.45 -11.21 36.54
CA THR A 7 -30.93 -10.94 37.90
C THR A 7 -29.93 -11.44 38.95
N LEU A 8 -29.77 -10.63 40.00
CA LEU A 8 -28.92 -10.95 41.15
C LEU A 8 -29.68 -11.92 42.07
N GLY A 9 -29.16 -13.13 42.24
CA GLY A 9 -29.71 -14.08 43.21
C GLY A 9 -29.38 -13.66 44.64
N SER A 10 -30.22 -14.05 45.59
CA SER A 10 -30.11 -13.71 47.02
C SER A 10 -28.81 -14.18 47.71
N HIS A 11 -27.93 -14.92 47.01
CA HIS A 11 -26.63 -15.38 47.50
C HIS A 11 -25.46 -14.94 46.61
N GLY A 12 -25.62 -13.85 45.84
CA GLY A 12 -24.52 -13.22 45.10
C GLY A 12 -24.08 -13.93 43.82
N THR A 13 -24.87 -14.87 43.29
CA THR A 13 -24.63 -15.48 41.97
C THR A 13 -25.56 -14.87 40.91
N TRP A 14 -24.98 -14.50 39.75
CA TRP A 14 -25.71 -13.96 38.62
C TRP A 14 -26.30 -15.10 37.78
N ARG A 15 -27.61 -15.03 37.47
CA ARG A 15 -28.27 -15.96 36.53
C ARG A 15 -28.77 -15.20 35.32
N VAL A 16 -28.50 -15.76 34.13
CA VAL A 16 -29.00 -15.25 32.85
C VAL A 16 -30.22 -16.09 32.46
N ARG A 17 -31.37 -15.46 32.24
CA ARG A 17 -32.54 -16.11 31.65
C ARG A 17 -32.93 -15.42 30.34
N PRO A 18 -33.07 -16.14 29.22
CA PRO A 18 -33.63 -15.57 27.99
C PRO A 18 -35.12 -15.26 28.21
N ARG A 19 -35.57 -14.05 27.87
CA ARG A 19 -36.99 -13.76 27.67
C ARG A 19 -37.22 -13.53 26.17
N LEU A 20 -38.11 -14.32 25.58
CA LEU A 20 -38.65 -14.03 24.25
C LEU A 20 -39.60 -12.82 24.36
N LEU A 21 -39.31 -11.77 23.61
CA LEU A 21 -40.30 -10.80 23.17
C LEU A 21 -40.85 -11.30 21.84
N ASP A 22 -42.16 -11.48 21.80
CA ASP A 22 -42.84 -12.25 20.78
C ASP A 22 -43.27 -11.38 19.58
N ARG A 23 -43.32 -12.03 18.41
CA ARG A 23 -43.93 -11.64 17.12
C ARG A 23 -43.25 -10.61 16.22
N LEU A 24 -42.33 -11.10 15.39
CA LEU A 24 -42.41 -11.15 13.91
C LEU A 24 -41.07 -11.71 13.39
N TYR A 25 -41.13 -12.65 12.45
CA TYR A 25 -40.02 -13.44 11.87
C TYR A 25 -39.52 -14.61 12.74
N ALA A 26 -40.28 -15.71 12.70
CA ALA A 26 -39.87 -17.01 13.19
C ALA A 26 -39.92 -18.02 12.02
N SER A 27 -38.80 -18.21 11.33
CA SER A 27 -38.58 -19.39 10.47
C SER A 27 -37.12 -19.49 10.04
N GLU A 28 -36.22 -19.68 11.02
CA GLU A 28 -34.87 -20.24 10.88
C GLU A 28 -34.25 -20.21 12.29
N PHE A 29 -33.27 -21.05 12.60
CA PHE A 29 -32.78 -21.36 13.98
C PHE A 29 -33.63 -22.33 14.81
N ARG A 30 -34.01 -23.47 14.20
CA ARG A 30 -34.13 -24.74 14.94
C ARG A 30 -33.04 -25.71 14.51
N SER A 31 -31.81 -25.43 14.90
CA SER A 31 -30.76 -26.42 15.14
C SER A 31 -29.68 -25.70 15.97
N TYR A 32 -28.94 -26.40 16.80
CA TYR A 32 -27.99 -25.86 17.81
C TYR A 32 -28.59 -25.41 19.15
N ALA A 33 -29.27 -26.30 19.85
CA ALA A 33 -29.42 -26.19 21.31
C ALA A 33 -29.65 -27.55 21.99
N THR A 34 -28.75 -28.51 21.78
CA THR A 34 -28.70 -29.73 22.61
C THR A 34 -27.27 -30.19 22.81
N SER A 35 -26.60 -29.68 23.84
CA SER A 35 -25.54 -30.40 24.59
C SER A 35 -25.21 -29.65 25.89
N PRO A 36 -25.30 -30.29 27.06
CA PRO A 36 -24.92 -29.70 28.34
C PRO A 36 -23.45 -30.00 28.68
N GLY A 37 -22.67 -28.99 29.02
CA GLY A 37 -21.35 -29.19 29.61
C GLY A 37 -20.54 -27.90 29.69
N ILE A 38 -19.83 -27.74 30.82
CA ILE A 38 -18.86 -26.69 31.14
C ILE A 38 -19.45 -25.43 31.79
N ALA A 39 -19.65 -25.57 33.09
CA ALA A 39 -19.44 -24.48 34.03
C ALA A 39 -17.97 -24.50 34.49
N THR A 40 -17.21 -23.43 34.24
CA THR A 40 -16.01 -23.07 35.02
C THR A 40 -15.72 -21.57 34.92
N ARG A 41 -15.11 -21.06 35.99
CA ARG A 41 -15.03 -19.68 36.47
C ARG A 41 -14.20 -18.75 35.57
N ILE A 42 -14.68 -17.51 35.40
CA ILE A 42 -13.84 -16.37 34.98
C ILE A 42 -13.87 -15.33 36.09
N SER A 43 -12.75 -15.20 36.78
CA SER A 43 -12.38 -14.06 37.60
C SER A 43 -11.56 -13.10 36.74
N GLN A 44 -12.12 -11.95 36.36
CA GLN A 44 -11.51 -10.62 36.23
C GLN A 44 -12.38 -9.70 35.33
N PRO A 45 -12.55 -8.40 35.64
CA PRO A 45 -13.58 -7.55 35.03
C PRO A 45 -13.00 -6.65 33.93
N SER A 46 -13.07 -7.10 32.68
CA SER A 46 -12.83 -6.24 31.51
C SER A 46 -13.53 -6.78 30.27
N LEU A 47 -14.86 -6.83 30.28
CA LEU A 47 -15.66 -7.12 29.08
C LEU A 47 -17.11 -6.65 29.32
N PHE A 48 -17.33 -5.36 29.12
CA PHE A 48 -18.66 -4.79 28.99
C PHE A 48 -18.60 -3.73 27.91
N LEU A 49 -18.57 -4.15 26.64
CA LEU A 49 -18.98 -3.35 25.46
C LEU A 49 -18.90 -4.10 24.11
N ASN A 50 -18.93 -5.44 24.07
CA ASN A 50 -18.96 -6.18 22.80
C ASN A 50 -20.38 -6.49 22.28
N VAL A 51 -21.37 -5.66 22.60
CA VAL A 51 -22.72 -5.80 22.02
C VAL A 51 -23.28 -4.43 21.63
N ILE A 52 -22.57 -3.73 20.75
CA ILE A 52 -23.19 -2.80 19.79
C ILE A 52 -22.52 -3.08 18.45
N ASP A 53 -23.03 -4.11 17.79
CA ASP A 53 -22.68 -4.42 16.40
C ASP A 53 -23.15 -3.25 15.52
N CYS A 54 -22.19 -2.64 14.83
CA CYS A 54 -22.34 -1.40 14.10
C CYS A 54 -22.85 -1.71 12.69
N GLN A 55 -24.12 -2.13 12.57
CA GLN A 55 -24.79 -2.27 11.27
C GLN A 55 -26.13 -1.51 11.15
N GLN A 56 -26.53 -0.73 12.15
CA GLN A 56 -27.70 0.15 12.03
C GLN A 56 -27.45 1.54 12.62
N SER A 57 -27.77 2.58 11.85
CA SER A 57 -27.70 3.97 12.28
C SER A 57 -28.67 4.23 13.44
N ILE A 58 -28.14 4.32 14.67
CA ILE A 58 -28.93 4.67 15.85
C ILE A 58 -29.00 6.21 15.94
N SER A 59 -30.22 6.77 15.97
CA SER A 59 -30.40 8.22 16.05
C SER A 59 -29.97 8.79 17.41
N PHE A 60 -29.44 10.02 17.40
CA PHE A 60 -28.96 10.76 18.57
C PHE A 60 -29.95 10.77 19.76
N ARG A 61 -31.26 10.85 19.48
CA ARG A 61 -32.31 10.81 20.50
C ARG A 61 -32.33 9.49 21.29
N LYS A 62 -32.03 8.36 20.64
CA LYS A 62 -31.97 7.05 21.30
C LYS A 62 -30.77 6.96 22.23
N ILE A 63 -29.60 7.43 21.81
CA ILE A 63 -28.37 7.43 22.62
C ILE A 63 -28.56 8.28 23.89
N HIS A 64 -29.15 9.47 23.76
CA HIS A 64 -29.47 10.35 24.89
C HIS A 64 -30.41 9.67 25.89
N TYR A 65 -31.48 9.04 25.39
CA TYR A 65 -32.47 8.34 26.20
C TYR A 65 -31.84 7.18 26.99
N TYR A 66 -30.99 6.37 26.35
CA TYR A 66 -30.28 5.29 27.02
C TYR A 66 -29.30 5.82 28.08
N CYS A 67 -28.52 6.86 27.78
CA CYS A 67 -27.59 7.43 28.76
C CYS A 67 -28.31 7.98 30.01
N GLN A 68 -29.49 8.58 29.85
CA GLN A 68 -30.33 9.02 30.98
C GLN A 68 -30.85 7.86 31.82
N LEU A 69 -31.20 6.73 31.19
CA LEU A 69 -31.67 5.53 31.89
C LEU A 69 -30.55 4.82 32.68
N PHE A 70 -29.32 4.84 32.18
CA PHE A 70 -28.18 4.12 32.81
C PHE A 70 -27.34 4.98 33.76
N LEU A 71 -27.41 6.31 33.71
CA LEU A 71 -26.70 7.19 34.65
C LEU A 71 -26.98 6.87 36.14
N PRO A 72 -28.22 6.53 36.56
CA PRO A 72 -28.51 6.18 37.95
C PRO A 72 -27.88 4.86 38.41
N SER A 73 -27.60 3.93 37.48
CA SER A 73 -27.08 2.59 37.77
C SER A 73 -25.57 2.43 37.53
N ALA A 74 -24.89 3.49 37.09
CA ALA A 74 -23.44 3.52 36.94
C ALA A 74 -22.72 3.35 38.30
N ASN A 75 -21.79 2.41 38.37
CA ASN A 75 -21.21 1.96 39.64
C ASN A 75 -19.87 2.64 39.98
N ASN A 76 -19.25 3.32 39.02
CA ASN A 76 -17.98 4.02 39.25
C ASN A 76 -17.99 5.48 38.75
N ARG A 77 -16.98 6.24 39.21
CA ARG A 77 -16.86 7.69 38.95
C ARG A 77 -16.60 8.00 37.48
N ILE A 78 -15.97 7.08 36.75
CA ILE A 78 -15.62 7.21 35.33
C ILE A 78 -16.88 7.06 34.46
N GLU A 79 -17.70 6.04 34.71
CA GLU A 79 -18.99 5.82 34.05
C GLU A 79 -19.95 6.99 34.26
N LYS A 80 -20.09 7.46 35.51
CA LYS A 80 -20.92 8.64 35.82
C LYS A 80 -20.43 9.90 35.10
N SER A 81 -19.11 10.08 34.98
CA SER A 81 -18.51 11.19 34.24
C SER A 81 -18.80 11.09 32.74
N PHE A 82 -18.69 9.90 32.16
CA PHE A 82 -18.97 9.64 30.76
C PHE A 82 -20.44 9.93 30.41
N PHE A 83 -21.40 9.34 31.14
CA PHE A 83 -22.83 9.55 30.88
C PHE A 83 -23.24 11.02 31.05
N ARG A 84 -22.67 11.73 32.05
CA ARG A 84 -22.93 13.17 32.23
C ARG A 84 -22.42 14.00 31.06
N ARG A 85 -21.26 13.66 30.47
CA ARG A 85 -20.73 14.37 29.30
C ARG A 85 -21.57 14.14 28.06
N VAL A 86 -22.02 12.91 27.81
CA VAL A 86 -22.91 12.59 26.69
C VAL A 86 -24.23 13.34 26.81
N ILE A 87 -24.84 13.36 28.00
CA ILE A 87 -26.09 14.09 28.27
C ILE A 87 -25.91 15.61 28.15
N ALA A 88 -24.72 16.14 28.45
CA ALA A 88 -24.43 17.57 28.38
C ALA A 88 -24.07 18.05 26.98
N SER A 89 -23.69 17.16 26.05
CA SER A 89 -23.33 17.52 24.69
C SER A 89 -24.58 17.86 23.87
N LYS A 90 -24.63 19.07 23.29
CA LYS A 90 -25.75 19.55 22.45
C LYS A 90 -25.51 19.37 20.94
N SER A 91 -24.43 18.72 20.53
CA SER A 91 -24.11 18.47 19.13
C SER A 91 -23.41 17.12 18.93
N VAL A 92 -23.56 16.57 17.71
CA VAL A 92 -23.03 15.27 17.26
C VAL A 92 -21.49 15.26 17.19
N ASP A 93 -20.85 16.42 17.24
CA ASP A 93 -19.41 16.59 17.05
C ASP A 93 -18.53 16.06 18.20
N CYS A 94 -19.12 15.58 19.30
CA CYS A 94 -18.36 15.02 20.43
C CYS A 94 -18.37 13.46 20.47
N LEU A 95 -19.01 12.80 19.50
CA LEU A 95 -19.05 11.34 19.38
C LEU A 95 -18.46 10.79 18.07
N SER A 96 -18.14 11.66 17.11
CA SER A 96 -17.20 11.35 16.03
C SER A 96 -15.79 11.69 16.48
N THR A 97 -14.83 10.79 16.25
CA THR A 97 -13.38 10.88 16.60
C THR A 97 -12.96 10.34 17.96
N LEU A 98 -13.38 9.12 18.27
CA LEU A 98 -12.44 8.09 18.74
C LEU A 98 -12.53 6.89 17.78
N SER A 99 -12.46 7.16 16.47
CA SER A 99 -11.74 6.21 15.64
C SER A 99 -10.31 6.30 16.14
N PHE A 100 -9.85 5.28 16.87
CA PHE A 100 -8.45 4.92 16.70
C PHE A 100 -8.35 4.59 15.21
N GLN A 101 -8.04 5.60 14.38
CA GLN A 101 -7.36 5.36 13.12
C GLN A 101 -6.06 4.75 13.57
N ILE A 102 -6.09 3.43 13.66
CA ILE A 102 -4.93 2.60 13.81
C ILE A 102 -4.27 2.77 12.45
N ASP A 103 -3.50 3.84 12.33
CA ASP A 103 -2.80 4.20 11.14
C ASP A 103 -1.84 3.05 10.82
N MET A 104 -1.87 2.49 9.61
CA MET A 104 -1.07 1.34 9.13
C MET A 104 -0.17 1.67 7.90
N PRO A 105 0.89 0.91 7.56
CA PRO A 105 1.84 1.30 6.52
C PRO A 105 1.25 1.13 5.11
N PHE A 106 1.96 1.64 4.11
CA PHE A 106 1.54 1.67 2.71
C PHE A 106 2.64 1.10 1.81
N SER A 107 2.29 0.36 0.75
CA SER A 107 3.22 0.01 -0.34
C SER A 107 2.63 0.43 -1.68
N HIS A 108 3.45 1.07 -2.53
CA HIS A 108 3.04 1.59 -3.84
C HIS A 108 3.51 0.75 -5.03
N HIS A 109 4.18 -0.37 -4.77
CA HIS A 109 4.79 -1.18 -5.81
C HIS A 109 4.80 -2.64 -5.37
N SER A 110 4.08 -3.50 -6.08
CA SER A 110 4.04 -4.94 -5.80
C SER A 110 3.66 -5.76 -7.04
N HIS A 111 4.12 -7.01 -7.05
CA HIS A 111 3.95 -8.00 -8.12
C HIS A 111 3.53 -9.36 -7.56
N SER A 112 2.93 -10.21 -8.40
CA SER A 112 2.53 -11.57 -8.04
C SER A 112 2.93 -12.58 -9.11
N GLY A 113 3.27 -13.80 -8.70
CA GLY A 113 3.60 -14.87 -9.63
C GLY A 113 2.44 -15.30 -10.52
N GLN A 114 1.20 -14.97 -10.14
CA GLN A 114 0.01 -15.23 -10.95
C GLN A 114 0.00 -14.41 -12.25
N PHE A 115 0.53 -13.19 -12.22
CA PHE A 115 0.47 -12.26 -13.37
C PHE A 115 1.86 -11.83 -13.88
N CYS A 116 2.94 -12.15 -13.15
CA CYS A 116 4.32 -12.05 -13.60
C CYS A 116 5.02 -13.42 -13.55
N PRO A 117 4.62 -14.38 -14.40
CA PRO A 117 5.21 -15.73 -14.39
C PRO A 117 6.70 -15.69 -14.71
N GLY A 118 7.47 -16.57 -14.06
CA GLY A 118 8.94 -16.61 -14.21
C GLY A 118 9.70 -15.52 -13.44
N HIS A 119 9.03 -14.42 -13.11
CA HIS A 119 9.63 -13.24 -12.46
C HIS A 119 9.19 -13.06 -10.99
N ALA A 120 7.95 -13.44 -10.66
CA ALA A 120 7.38 -13.39 -9.32
C ALA A 120 6.86 -14.75 -8.86
N LYS A 121 6.44 -14.83 -7.58
CA LYS A 121 5.90 -16.02 -6.93
C LYS A 121 4.55 -15.72 -6.29
N ASN A 122 3.81 -16.79 -5.98
CA ASN A 122 2.53 -16.78 -5.28
C ASN A 122 1.35 -16.18 -6.07
N LEU A 123 0.14 -16.49 -5.61
CA LEU A 123 -1.08 -15.91 -6.16
C LEU A 123 -1.23 -14.45 -5.71
N LEU A 124 -1.90 -13.63 -6.51
CA LEU A 124 -2.19 -12.24 -6.16
C LEU A 124 -2.94 -12.14 -4.82
N GLU A 125 -3.88 -13.05 -4.60
CA GLU A 125 -4.63 -13.13 -3.35
C GLU A 125 -3.72 -13.44 -2.14
N GLU A 126 -2.71 -14.30 -2.29
CA GLU A 126 -1.77 -14.63 -1.20
C GLU A 126 -0.88 -13.42 -0.84
N VAL A 127 -0.45 -12.65 -1.85
CA VAL A 127 0.30 -11.40 -1.64
C VAL A 127 -0.56 -10.40 -0.87
N ILE A 128 -1.82 -10.19 -1.26
CA ILE A 128 -2.75 -9.30 -0.56
C ILE A 128 -3.03 -9.77 0.87
N GLN A 129 -3.25 -11.08 1.08
CA GLN A 129 -3.43 -11.63 2.42
C GLN A 129 -2.21 -11.41 3.31
N THR A 130 -1.01 -11.46 2.74
CA THR A 130 0.23 -11.15 3.46
C THR A 130 0.30 -9.67 3.83
N ALA A 131 -0.05 -8.76 2.91
CA ALA A 131 -0.15 -7.33 3.20
C ALA A 131 -1.15 -7.04 4.34
N ILE A 132 -2.33 -7.68 4.32
CA ILE A 132 -3.33 -7.60 5.39
C ILE A 132 -2.79 -8.14 6.72
N ALA A 133 -2.07 -9.28 6.70
CA ALA A 133 -1.47 -9.87 7.90
C ALA A 133 -0.43 -8.93 8.51
N GLN A 134 0.36 -8.26 7.66
CA GLN A 134 1.28 -7.17 8.00
C GLN A 134 0.57 -5.84 8.22
N LYS A 135 -0.75 -5.85 8.33
CA LYS A 135 -1.55 -4.71 8.73
C LYS A 135 -1.56 -3.57 7.73
N MET A 136 -1.05 -3.68 6.50
CA MET A 136 -1.01 -2.58 5.53
C MET A 136 -2.39 -1.95 5.27
N GLU A 137 -2.42 -0.62 5.12
CA GLU A 137 -3.64 0.17 4.91
C GLU A 137 -3.95 0.35 3.43
N VAL A 138 -2.91 0.69 2.69
CA VAL A 138 -2.95 0.90 1.24
C VAL A 138 -1.89 0.00 0.62
N PHE A 139 -2.31 -0.75 -0.39
CA PHE A 139 -1.42 -1.62 -1.15
C PHE A 139 -1.73 -1.46 -2.64
N CYS A 140 -0.75 -0.99 -3.40
CA CYS A 140 -0.89 -0.81 -4.84
C CYS A 140 -0.44 -2.09 -5.55
N LEU A 141 -1.32 -2.63 -6.38
CA LEU A 141 -1.04 -3.76 -7.27
C LEU A 141 -0.53 -3.19 -8.58
N THR A 142 0.69 -3.52 -8.98
CA THR A 142 1.39 -2.83 -10.08
C THR A 142 2.19 -3.80 -10.93
N GLU A 143 1.55 -4.87 -11.41
CA GLU A 143 2.21 -5.86 -12.29
C GLU A 143 2.83 -5.19 -13.52
N HIS A 144 3.81 -5.86 -14.11
CA HIS A 144 4.48 -5.39 -15.34
C HIS A 144 3.50 -5.24 -16.51
N MET A 145 3.63 -4.14 -17.25
CA MET A 145 2.82 -3.88 -18.45
C MET A 145 3.11 -4.83 -19.62
N PRO A 146 2.18 -4.98 -20.58
CA PRO A 146 2.46 -5.63 -21.86
C PRO A 146 3.61 -4.97 -22.62
N ARG A 147 4.38 -5.77 -23.36
CA ARG A 147 5.56 -5.34 -24.12
C ARG A 147 5.55 -5.94 -25.53
N GLY A 148 6.31 -5.32 -26.43
CA GLY A 148 6.47 -5.79 -27.81
C GLY A 148 7.32 -7.06 -27.88
N LYS A 149 7.11 -7.89 -28.90
CA LYS A 149 7.83 -9.17 -29.06
C LYS A 149 9.36 -9.02 -29.05
N GLU A 150 9.89 -7.93 -29.57
CA GLU A 150 11.32 -7.66 -29.57
C GLU A 150 11.90 -7.43 -28.16
N ASP A 151 11.05 -6.98 -27.22
CA ASP A 151 11.39 -6.62 -25.85
C ASP A 151 11.11 -7.74 -24.85
N PHE A 152 10.72 -8.94 -25.32
CA PHE A 152 10.53 -10.09 -24.44
C PHE A 152 11.84 -10.45 -23.72
N TYR A 153 11.73 -10.74 -22.43
CA TYR A 153 12.80 -11.30 -21.63
C TYR A 153 13.15 -12.73 -22.09
N PRO A 154 14.35 -13.24 -21.74
CA PRO A 154 14.77 -14.58 -22.16
C PRO A 154 13.78 -15.70 -21.82
N GLU A 155 13.16 -15.65 -20.65
CA GLU A 155 12.15 -16.60 -20.19
C GLU A 155 10.88 -16.56 -21.06
N GLU A 156 10.37 -15.37 -21.37
CA GLU A 156 9.21 -15.16 -22.25
C GLU A 156 9.47 -15.62 -23.69
N LYS A 157 10.74 -15.59 -24.13
CA LYS A 157 11.13 -16.11 -25.46
C LYS A 157 11.15 -17.64 -25.52
N THR A 158 11.26 -18.32 -24.38
CA THR A 158 11.53 -19.76 -24.31
C THR A 158 10.36 -20.58 -23.76
N ASP A 159 9.41 -19.95 -23.08
CA ASP A 159 8.22 -20.63 -22.54
C ASP A 159 7.25 -21.14 -23.62
N GLY A 160 7.30 -20.58 -24.84
CA GLY A 160 6.41 -20.91 -25.95
C GLY A 160 4.95 -20.50 -25.73
N LEU A 161 4.66 -19.75 -24.67
CA LEU A 161 3.33 -19.34 -24.21
C LEU A 161 3.16 -17.82 -24.20
N SER A 162 4.24 -17.08 -23.96
CA SER A 162 4.24 -15.63 -23.98
C SER A 162 4.12 -15.12 -25.42
N THR A 163 2.97 -14.55 -25.77
CA THR A 163 2.74 -13.76 -26.98
C THR A 163 2.29 -12.36 -26.60
N GLU A 164 2.34 -11.42 -27.54
CA GLU A 164 1.85 -10.05 -27.30
C GLU A 164 0.35 -10.07 -26.94
N GLU A 165 -0.43 -10.94 -27.59
CA GLU A 165 -1.83 -11.18 -27.26
C GLU A 165 -2.00 -11.76 -25.86
N TRP A 166 -1.18 -12.74 -25.47
CA TRP A 166 -1.23 -13.32 -24.13
C TRP A 166 -0.94 -12.26 -23.06
N LEU A 167 0.05 -11.39 -23.25
CA LEU A 167 0.36 -10.31 -22.29
C LEU A 167 -0.81 -9.33 -22.14
N ILE A 168 -1.47 -8.98 -23.25
CA ILE A 168 -2.66 -8.13 -23.29
C ILE A 168 -3.86 -8.78 -22.58
N GLU A 169 -4.04 -10.08 -22.71
CA GLU A 169 -5.07 -10.87 -22.02
C GLU A 169 -4.74 -11.03 -20.52
N ASN A 170 -3.48 -11.28 -20.18
CA ASN A 170 -2.98 -11.39 -18.82
C ASN A 170 -3.17 -10.08 -18.03
N GLU A 171 -2.90 -8.92 -18.65
CA GLU A 171 -3.18 -7.60 -18.07
C GLU A 171 -4.67 -7.41 -17.75
N ALA A 172 -5.56 -7.82 -18.67
CA ALA A 172 -7.01 -7.74 -18.45
C ALA A 172 -7.50 -8.71 -17.36
N ALA A 173 -6.90 -9.90 -17.29
CA ALA A 173 -7.16 -10.88 -16.24
C ALA A 173 -6.68 -10.37 -14.88
N PHE A 174 -5.49 -9.77 -14.81
CA PHE A 174 -4.94 -9.12 -13.62
C PHE A 174 -5.88 -8.04 -13.11
N TYR A 175 -6.30 -7.12 -13.97
CA TYR A 175 -7.18 -6.03 -13.59
C TYR A 175 -8.52 -6.57 -13.05
N THR A 176 -9.11 -7.56 -13.73
CA THR A 176 -10.36 -8.20 -13.31
C THR A 176 -10.23 -8.88 -11.94
N GLU A 177 -9.12 -9.58 -11.71
CA GLU A 177 -8.86 -10.25 -10.44
C GLU A 177 -8.58 -9.25 -9.31
N GLY A 178 -7.82 -8.19 -9.58
CA GLY A 178 -7.60 -7.08 -8.67
C GLY A 178 -8.92 -6.44 -8.22
N LEU A 179 -9.87 -6.23 -9.13
CA LEU A 179 -11.21 -5.72 -8.80
C LEU A 179 -11.99 -6.66 -7.89
N ARG A 180 -11.97 -7.97 -8.19
CA ARG A 180 -12.63 -8.99 -7.37
C ARG A 180 -12.05 -9.02 -5.95
N LEU A 181 -10.73 -8.99 -5.83
CA LEU A 181 -10.01 -9.02 -4.57
C LEU A 181 -10.22 -7.73 -3.77
N ARG A 182 -10.23 -6.57 -4.43
CA ARG A 182 -10.58 -5.29 -3.80
C ARG A 182 -11.95 -5.32 -3.16
N GLN A 183 -12.96 -5.87 -3.83
CA GLN A 183 -14.29 -6.04 -3.24
C GLN A 183 -14.28 -7.02 -2.07
N LYS A 184 -13.59 -8.15 -2.21
CA LYS A 184 -13.48 -9.20 -1.17
C LYS A 184 -12.83 -8.69 0.11
N TYR A 185 -11.82 -7.82 0.00
CA TYR A 185 -11.01 -7.35 1.12
C TYR A 185 -11.23 -5.87 1.49
N ALA A 186 -12.28 -5.24 0.97
CA ALA A 186 -12.57 -3.81 1.16
C ALA A 186 -12.65 -3.35 2.64
N SER A 187 -13.00 -4.24 3.57
CA SER A 187 -13.06 -3.95 5.00
C SER A 187 -11.71 -4.08 5.73
N GLN A 188 -10.68 -4.56 5.05
CA GLN A 188 -9.38 -4.91 5.64
C GLN A 188 -8.23 -4.09 5.08
N ILE A 189 -8.27 -3.76 3.77
CA ILE A 189 -7.20 -3.05 3.07
C ILE A 189 -7.78 -2.27 1.90
N LYS A 190 -7.19 -1.11 1.58
CA LYS A 190 -7.47 -0.37 0.35
C LYS A 190 -6.50 -0.83 -0.73
N LEU A 191 -7.04 -1.33 -1.83
CA LEU A 191 -6.25 -1.76 -2.98
C LEU A 191 -6.41 -0.74 -4.10
N LEU A 192 -5.29 -0.17 -4.54
CA LEU A 192 -5.23 0.57 -5.80
C LEU A 192 -4.68 -0.35 -6.88
N ILE A 193 -5.26 -0.29 -8.07
CA ILE A 193 -4.90 -1.16 -9.19
C ILE A 193 -4.23 -0.29 -10.26
N GLY A 194 -2.95 -0.53 -10.49
CA GLY A 194 -2.14 0.12 -11.49
C GLY A 194 -1.25 -0.88 -12.20
N PHE A 195 -0.15 -0.40 -12.76
CA PHE A 195 0.85 -1.23 -13.42
C PHE A 195 2.22 -0.55 -13.35
N GLU A 196 3.29 -1.33 -13.47
CA GLU A 196 4.64 -0.80 -13.67
C GLU A 196 4.92 -0.68 -15.17
N ILE A 197 5.37 0.51 -15.60
CA ILE A 197 5.70 0.77 -17.00
C ILE A 197 7.16 0.47 -17.31
N ASP A 198 7.41 0.03 -18.53
CA ASP A 198 8.75 -0.11 -19.11
C ASP A 198 9.00 0.97 -20.16
N TRP A 199 9.86 1.95 -19.83
CA TRP A 199 10.36 2.89 -20.83
C TRP A 199 11.60 2.34 -21.51
N ILE A 200 11.42 1.85 -22.74
CA ILE A 200 12.47 1.20 -23.54
C ILE A 200 12.83 2.08 -24.74
N ARG A 201 11.82 2.65 -25.39
CA ARG A 201 11.90 3.39 -26.66
C ARG A 201 10.64 4.26 -26.85
N PRO A 202 10.59 5.20 -27.80
CA PRO A 202 9.42 6.04 -28.02
C PRO A 202 8.10 5.27 -28.21
N GLU A 203 8.16 4.05 -28.77
CA GLU A 203 7.00 3.17 -28.93
C GLU A 203 6.39 2.69 -27.62
N SER A 204 7.15 2.66 -26.52
CA SER A 204 6.65 2.37 -25.16
C SER A 204 5.48 3.29 -24.79
N LEU A 205 5.51 4.55 -25.21
CA LEU A 205 4.43 5.51 -24.97
C LEU A 205 3.08 5.00 -25.47
N ARG A 206 3.06 4.39 -26.66
CA ARG A 206 1.82 3.87 -27.27
C ARG A 206 1.28 2.68 -26.50
N LEU A 207 2.15 1.77 -26.03
CA LEU A 207 1.73 0.63 -25.22
C LEU A 207 1.11 1.10 -23.90
N ILE A 208 1.75 2.04 -23.21
CA ILE A 208 1.26 2.64 -21.96
C ILE A 208 -0.09 3.33 -22.16
N GLN A 209 -0.23 4.14 -23.23
CA GLN A 209 -1.49 4.79 -23.56
C GLN A 209 -2.59 3.78 -23.90
N THR A 210 -2.23 2.67 -24.54
CA THR A 210 -3.17 1.60 -24.86
C THR A 210 -3.70 0.94 -23.59
N SER A 211 -2.83 0.59 -22.64
CA SER A 211 -3.23 0.08 -21.32
C SER A 211 -4.17 1.04 -20.59
N LEU A 212 -3.80 2.32 -20.48
CA LEU A 212 -4.63 3.36 -19.83
C LEU A 212 -5.99 3.56 -20.52
N SER A 213 -6.07 3.35 -21.84
CA SER A 213 -7.33 3.50 -22.60
C SER A 213 -8.25 2.29 -22.49
N ARG A 214 -7.69 1.09 -22.26
CA ARG A 214 -8.43 -0.17 -22.20
C ARG A 214 -8.99 -0.46 -20.81
N LEU A 215 -8.24 -0.11 -19.77
CA LEU A 215 -8.54 -0.45 -18.38
C LEU A 215 -8.43 0.81 -17.52
N PRO A 216 -9.41 1.09 -16.63
CA PRO A 216 -9.38 2.28 -15.79
C PRO A 216 -8.45 2.09 -14.58
N PHE A 217 -7.15 1.98 -14.86
CA PHE A 217 -6.09 1.95 -13.85
C PHE A 217 -6.06 3.26 -13.04
N GLU A 218 -5.57 3.17 -11.81
CA GLU A 218 -5.60 4.23 -10.80
C GLU A 218 -4.22 4.86 -10.56
N LEU A 219 -3.16 4.20 -11.03
CA LEU A 219 -1.80 4.71 -11.05
C LEU A 219 -0.98 3.97 -12.10
N PHE A 220 0.22 4.46 -12.35
CA PHE A 220 1.31 3.62 -12.83
C PHE A 220 2.63 4.04 -12.17
N VAL A 221 3.54 3.09 -12.04
CA VAL A 221 4.92 3.32 -11.60
C VAL A 221 5.78 3.53 -12.84
N GLY A 222 6.50 4.66 -12.91
CA GLY A 222 7.37 5.05 -14.00
C GLY A 222 8.76 4.45 -13.88
N SER A 223 9.06 3.39 -14.63
CA SER A 223 10.33 2.66 -14.51
C SER A 223 11.14 2.62 -15.82
N VAL A 224 12.45 2.46 -15.66
CA VAL A 224 13.41 2.26 -16.76
C VAL A 224 14.22 0.99 -16.45
N HIS A 225 13.85 -0.13 -17.06
CA HIS A 225 14.60 -1.39 -16.94
C HIS A 225 15.54 -1.66 -18.11
N HIS A 226 15.51 -0.78 -19.12
CA HIS A 226 16.29 -0.92 -20.34
C HIS A 226 17.12 0.32 -20.64
N VAL A 227 18.34 0.11 -21.11
CA VAL A 227 19.16 1.15 -21.76
C VAL A 227 19.71 0.57 -23.04
N HIS A 228 19.66 1.31 -24.14
CA HIS A 228 19.99 0.81 -25.48
C HIS A 228 19.18 -0.45 -25.84
N THR A 229 17.91 -0.49 -25.41
CA THR A 229 16.98 -1.63 -25.55
C THR A 229 17.51 -2.94 -24.94
N ILE A 230 18.40 -2.87 -23.96
CA ILE A 230 18.97 -4.03 -23.26
C ILE A 230 18.55 -3.99 -21.78
N PRO A 231 18.04 -5.10 -21.22
CA PRO A 231 17.69 -5.19 -19.80
C PRO A 231 18.92 -4.96 -18.90
N ILE A 232 18.91 -3.89 -18.11
CA ILE A 232 20.06 -3.50 -17.26
C ILE A 232 20.03 -4.14 -15.87
N ASP A 233 18.90 -4.68 -15.46
CA ASP A 233 18.66 -5.25 -14.13
C ASP A 233 18.43 -6.76 -14.13
N TYR A 234 18.25 -7.36 -15.31
CA TYR A 234 18.08 -8.81 -15.50
C TYR A 234 19.30 -9.61 -15.01
N ASP A 235 20.44 -9.46 -15.68
CA ASP A 235 21.70 -10.11 -15.29
C ASP A 235 22.94 -9.23 -15.59
N VAL A 236 24.09 -9.68 -15.07
CA VAL A 236 25.36 -8.97 -15.22
C VAL A 236 25.85 -8.94 -16.68
N SER A 237 25.54 -9.97 -17.46
CA SER A 237 25.95 -10.08 -18.86
C SER A 237 25.25 -9.03 -19.73
N MET A 238 23.93 -8.88 -19.56
CA MET A 238 23.13 -7.87 -20.25
C MET A 238 23.50 -6.46 -19.80
N TYR A 239 23.72 -6.24 -18.50
CA TYR A 239 24.23 -4.98 -17.99
C TYR A 239 25.56 -4.59 -18.67
N HIS A 240 26.54 -5.50 -18.73
CA HIS A 240 27.81 -5.26 -19.40
C HIS A 240 27.62 -5.00 -20.91
N LYS A 241 26.69 -5.69 -21.57
CA LYS A 241 26.38 -5.42 -22.98
C LYS A 241 25.87 -3.99 -23.19
N ALA A 242 24.96 -3.51 -22.34
CA ALA A 242 24.49 -2.13 -22.38
C ALA A 242 25.63 -1.14 -22.10
N ARG A 243 26.51 -1.47 -21.14
CA ARG A 243 27.69 -0.68 -20.79
C ARG A 243 28.67 -0.53 -21.95
N GLU A 244 28.94 -1.60 -22.70
CA GLU A 244 29.82 -1.55 -23.87
C GLU A 244 29.28 -0.59 -24.95
N ILE A 245 27.95 -0.61 -25.20
CA ILE A 245 27.31 0.31 -26.15
C ILE A 245 27.42 1.77 -25.68
N ALA A 246 27.28 2.02 -24.38
CA ALA A 246 27.43 3.34 -23.78
C ALA A 246 28.88 3.88 -23.82
N GLY A 247 29.88 3.05 -24.11
CA GLY A 247 31.29 3.43 -24.15
C GLY A 247 32.15 2.81 -23.06
N GLY A 248 31.72 1.68 -22.47
CA GLY A 248 32.56 0.76 -21.70
C GLY A 248 32.75 1.10 -20.22
N THR A 249 32.00 2.05 -19.66
CA THR A 249 32.09 2.41 -18.22
C THR A 249 30.71 2.60 -17.61
N ASP A 250 30.60 2.32 -16.31
CA ASP A 250 29.35 2.52 -15.56
C ASP A 250 28.90 3.99 -15.62
N GLU A 251 29.82 4.95 -15.52
CA GLU A 251 29.52 6.38 -15.64
C GLU A 251 28.79 6.71 -16.95
N ARG A 252 29.26 6.18 -18.09
CA ARG A 252 28.62 6.41 -19.37
C ARG A 252 27.24 5.77 -19.47
N LEU A 253 27.10 4.55 -18.98
CA LEU A 253 25.80 3.89 -18.95
C LEU A 253 24.81 4.63 -18.03
N PHE A 254 25.30 5.20 -16.92
CA PHE A 254 24.49 6.02 -16.02
C PHE A 254 24.05 7.33 -16.71
N GLU A 255 24.93 7.98 -17.47
CA GLU A 255 24.57 9.16 -18.28
C GLU A 255 23.40 8.85 -19.24
N ASP A 256 23.47 7.72 -19.95
CA ASP A 256 22.42 7.28 -20.89
C ASP A 256 21.12 6.89 -20.16
N TYR A 257 21.23 6.19 -19.02
CA TYR A 257 20.08 5.84 -18.17
C TYR A 257 19.29 7.07 -17.75
N TYR A 258 19.96 8.10 -17.23
CA TYR A 258 19.27 9.31 -16.78
C TYR A 258 18.72 10.15 -17.93
N ASP A 259 19.25 10.04 -19.16
CA ASP A 259 18.62 10.62 -20.35
C ASP A 259 17.35 9.87 -20.75
N SER A 260 17.36 8.54 -20.76
CA SER A 260 16.15 7.72 -20.97
C SER A 260 15.10 8.00 -19.91
N GLN A 261 15.51 8.12 -18.64
CA GLN A 261 14.61 8.49 -17.55
C GLN A 261 14.03 9.89 -17.74
N LEU A 262 14.79 10.89 -18.21
CA LEU A 262 14.23 12.21 -18.48
C LEU A 262 13.18 12.16 -19.59
N ASP A 263 13.46 11.43 -20.68
CA ASP A 263 12.52 11.30 -21.78
C ASP A 263 11.19 10.66 -21.30
N MET A 264 11.28 9.57 -20.54
CA MET A 264 10.15 8.95 -19.84
C MET A 264 9.36 9.97 -19.00
N LEU A 265 10.04 10.73 -18.15
CA LEU A 265 9.43 11.74 -17.29
C LEU A 265 8.72 12.83 -18.10
N GLN A 266 9.33 13.31 -19.18
CA GLN A 266 8.77 14.36 -20.04
C GLN A 266 7.52 13.91 -20.78
N LYS A 267 7.48 12.65 -21.22
CA LYS A 267 6.35 12.09 -21.96
C LYS A 267 5.19 11.67 -21.06
N LEU A 268 5.50 11.16 -19.87
CA LEU A 268 4.52 10.46 -19.04
C LEU A 268 4.18 11.15 -17.73
N LYS A 269 5.09 11.92 -17.13
CA LYS A 269 4.91 12.50 -15.77
C LYS A 269 4.28 11.49 -14.78
N PRO A 270 4.98 10.38 -14.46
CA PRO A 270 4.41 9.32 -13.62
C PRO A 270 3.96 9.82 -12.24
N PRO A 271 2.82 9.35 -11.70
CA PRO A 271 2.42 9.60 -10.30
C PRO A 271 3.51 9.17 -9.30
N VAL A 272 4.08 7.99 -9.55
CA VAL A 272 5.18 7.39 -8.80
C VAL A 272 6.30 7.10 -9.79
N VAL A 273 7.51 7.59 -9.51
CA VAL A 273 8.72 7.26 -10.28
C VAL A 273 9.42 6.11 -9.57
N GLY A 274 9.55 4.99 -10.27
CA GLY A 274 10.14 3.75 -9.79
C GLY A 274 11.65 3.89 -9.58
N HIS A 275 12.17 3.18 -8.57
CA HIS A 275 13.57 2.89 -8.26
C HIS A 275 14.58 3.77 -9.01
N PHE A 276 14.59 5.06 -8.66
CA PHE A 276 15.14 6.16 -9.47
C PHE A 276 16.62 6.02 -9.88
N ASP A 277 17.40 5.24 -9.15
CA ASP A 277 18.81 4.95 -9.41
C ASP A 277 19.09 3.44 -9.60
N LEU A 278 18.10 2.69 -10.12
CA LEU A 278 18.19 1.25 -10.42
C LEU A 278 19.47 0.88 -11.16
N ILE A 279 19.98 1.76 -12.01
CA ILE A 279 21.15 1.53 -12.85
C ILE A 279 22.41 1.11 -12.05
N ARG A 280 22.48 1.42 -10.75
CA ARG A 280 23.58 0.97 -9.90
C ARG A 280 23.55 -0.52 -9.56
N LEU A 281 22.45 -1.24 -9.80
CA LEU A 281 22.23 -2.61 -9.32
C LEU A 281 23.30 -3.61 -9.75
N LYS A 282 23.67 -3.59 -11.03
CA LYS A 282 24.66 -4.52 -11.60
C LYS A 282 25.99 -3.83 -11.91
N SER A 283 26.17 -2.59 -11.42
CA SER A 283 27.41 -1.83 -11.56
C SER A 283 28.56 -2.43 -10.76
N ASP A 284 29.79 -2.02 -11.05
CA ASP A 284 30.99 -2.54 -10.39
C ASP A 284 31.02 -2.18 -8.88
N ASP A 285 30.42 -1.06 -8.49
CA ASP A 285 30.23 -0.63 -7.09
C ASP A 285 28.83 -0.01 -6.88
N PRO A 286 27.80 -0.83 -6.56
CA PRO A 286 26.43 -0.36 -6.34
C PRO A 286 26.27 0.63 -5.19
N ASN A 287 27.25 0.71 -4.29
CA ASN A 287 27.24 1.58 -3.12
C ASN A 287 28.12 2.83 -3.30
N ALA A 288 28.79 3.01 -4.45
CA ALA A 288 29.53 4.21 -4.78
C ALA A 288 28.65 5.46 -4.68
N SER A 289 29.19 6.57 -4.19
CA SER A 289 28.51 7.87 -4.25
C SER A 289 28.49 8.40 -5.68
N PHE A 290 27.34 8.93 -6.11
CA PHE A 290 27.19 9.61 -7.40
C PHE A 290 28.00 10.90 -7.50
N ALA A 291 28.46 11.47 -6.38
CA ALA A 291 29.39 12.60 -6.39
C ALA A 291 30.72 12.29 -7.12
N LYS A 292 31.06 11.01 -7.31
CA LYS A 292 32.21 10.59 -8.14
C LYS A 292 32.01 10.88 -9.64
N TYR A 293 30.77 11.11 -10.08
CA TYR A 293 30.38 11.24 -11.48
C TYR A 293 29.67 12.58 -11.73
N PRO A 294 30.41 13.69 -11.91
CA PRO A 294 29.82 15.03 -11.99
C PRO A 294 28.72 15.17 -13.06
N LYS A 295 28.91 14.56 -14.23
CA LYS A 295 27.92 14.60 -15.33
C LYS A 295 26.66 13.80 -15.02
N VAL A 296 26.83 12.63 -14.41
CA VAL A 296 25.71 11.81 -13.94
C VAL A 296 24.94 12.57 -12.86
N TRP A 297 25.65 13.21 -11.93
CA TRP A 297 25.05 14.03 -10.89
C TRP A 297 24.24 15.21 -11.47
N GLU A 298 24.75 15.91 -12.48
CA GLU A 298 24.00 16.96 -13.19
C GLU A 298 22.69 16.43 -13.78
N LYS A 299 22.70 15.23 -14.38
CA LYS A 299 21.51 14.57 -14.95
C LYS A 299 20.53 14.11 -13.88
N ILE A 300 21.01 13.59 -12.75
CA ILE A 300 20.19 13.29 -11.57
C ILE A 300 19.46 14.55 -11.12
N LEU A 301 20.19 15.64 -10.84
CA LEU A 301 19.59 16.89 -10.36
C LEU A 301 18.59 17.48 -11.38
N ARG A 302 18.88 17.36 -12.68
CA ARG A 302 17.96 17.75 -13.76
C ARG A 302 16.64 16.97 -13.68
N ASN A 303 16.70 15.65 -13.52
CA ASN A 303 15.52 14.80 -13.46
C ASN A 303 14.73 15.05 -12.17
N LEU A 304 15.41 15.20 -11.02
CA LEU A 304 14.79 15.54 -9.73
C LEU A 304 14.02 16.87 -9.81
N ARG A 305 14.62 17.91 -10.41
CA ARG A 305 13.94 19.20 -10.63
C ARG A 305 12.69 19.05 -11.48
N PHE A 306 12.75 18.21 -12.51
CA PHE A 306 11.59 17.94 -13.37
C PHE A 306 10.46 17.27 -12.57
N ILE A 307 10.78 16.25 -11.77
CA ILE A 307 9.81 15.53 -10.93
C ILE A 307 9.16 16.46 -9.91
N ALA A 308 9.97 17.25 -9.21
CA ALA A 308 9.47 18.25 -8.25
C ALA A 308 8.55 19.27 -8.94
N GLY A 309 8.91 19.68 -10.17
CA GLY A 309 8.15 20.66 -10.94
C GLY A 309 6.75 20.20 -11.34
N TYR A 310 6.54 18.92 -11.67
CA TYR A 310 5.20 18.39 -11.95
C TYR A 310 4.50 17.78 -10.73
N GLY A 311 5.20 17.61 -9.61
CA GLY A 311 4.63 17.14 -8.34
C GLY A 311 4.54 15.62 -8.18
N GLY A 312 5.32 14.86 -8.96
CA GLY A 312 5.43 13.41 -8.85
C GLY A 312 6.10 12.95 -7.55
N MET A 313 5.91 11.67 -7.21
CA MET A 313 6.53 11.06 -6.03
C MET A 313 7.72 10.18 -6.46
N LEU A 314 8.81 10.21 -5.68
CA LEU A 314 9.84 9.17 -5.74
C LEU A 314 9.50 8.06 -4.76
N GLU A 315 9.54 6.81 -5.23
CA GLU A 315 9.46 5.70 -4.30
C GLU A 315 10.75 5.50 -3.52
N LEU A 316 10.61 5.19 -2.22
CA LEU A 316 11.65 4.67 -1.36
C LEU A 316 11.53 3.15 -1.36
N ASN A 317 12.20 2.52 -2.33
CA ASN A 317 12.03 1.12 -2.65
C ASN A 317 13.04 0.24 -1.89
N SER A 318 12.53 -0.63 -1.02
CA SER A 318 13.33 -1.51 -0.18
C SER A 318 13.97 -2.70 -0.92
N ALA A 319 13.60 -2.95 -2.17
CA ALA A 319 14.14 -4.06 -2.97
C ALA A 319 15.67 -4.00 -3.13
N ALA A 320 16.25 -2.80 -3.16
CA ALA A 320 17.71 -2.63 -3.18
C ALA A 320 18.40 -3.37 -2.01
N LEU A 321 17.77 -3.41 -0.83
CA LEU A 321 18.30 -4.08 0.35
C LEU A 321 18.29 -5.60 0.18
N ARG A 322 17.24 -6.17 -0.42
CA ARG A 322 17.20 -7.61 -0.80
C ARG A 322 18.26 -7.96 -1.84
N LYS A 323 18.58 -6.99 -2.70
CA LYS A 323 19.58 -7.11 -3.78
C LYS A 323 21.02 -6.83 -3.30
N GLY A 324 21.24 -6.68 -1.98
CA GLY A 324 22.57 -6.59 -1.36
C GLY A 324 23.15 -5.17 -1.23
N MET A 325 22.34 -4.14 -1.48
CA MET A 325 22.76 -2.75 -1.31
C MET A 325 22.57 -2.27 0.13
N THR A 326 23.33 -1.24 0.51
CA THR A 326 23.29 -0.67 1.87
C THR A 326 22.15 0.31 2.10
N GLU A 327 21.60 0.88 1.03
CA GLU A 327 20.53 1.88 1.03
C GLU A 327 19.41 1.46 0.06
N PRO A 328 18.14 1.84 0.32
CA PRO A 328 17.04 1.66 -0.63
C PRO A 328 17.30 2.45 -1.93
N TYR A 329 16.43 2.27 -2.92
CA TYR A 329 16.36 3.22 -4.02
C TYR A 329 15.47 4.42 -3.64
N PRO A 330 15.82 5.66 -3.99
CA PRO A 330 17.17 6.08 -4.35
C PRO A 330 18.09 6.25 -3.15
N LYS A 331 19.40 6.35 -3.43
CA LYS A 331 20.42 6.66 -2.43
C LYS A 331 20.13 7.94 -1.64
N GLY A 332 20.64 7.98 -0.41
CA GLY A 332 20.39 9.08 0.53
C GLY A 332 20.86 10.45 0.03
N GLU A 333 21.93 10.49 -0.78
CA GLU A 333 22.39 11.74 -1.42
C GLU A 333 21.36 12.31 -2.42
N ILE A 334 20.68 11.45 -3.17
CA ILE A 334 19.61 11.81 -4.09
C ILE A 334 18.37 12.26 -3.30
N CYS A 335 18.01 11.53 -2.25
CA CYS A 335 16.88 11.88 -1.37
C CYS A 335 17.04 13.28 -0.75
N LYS A 336 18.23 13.64 -0.28
CA LYS A 336 18.50 14.96 0.32
C LYS A 336 18.29 16.10 -0.67
N GLU A 337 18.76 15.94 -1.90
CA GLU A 337 18.56 16.93 -2.97
C GLU A 337 17.09 17.05 -3.35
N PHE A 338 16.39 15.92 -3.52
CA PHE A 338 14.98 15.94 -3.88
C PHE A 338 14.12 16.55 -2.76
N LEU A 339 14.43 16.26 -1.50
CA LEU A 339 13.79 16.89 -0.34
C LEU A 339 14.01 18.41 -0.34
N ALA A 340 15.22 18.89 -0.63
CA ALA A 340 15.52 20.32 -0.73
C ALA A 340 14.74 21.02 -1.86
N MET A 341 14.34 20.27 -2.89
CA MET A 341 13.47 20.74 -3.99
C MET A 341 11.97 20.69 -3.66
N GLY A 342 11.57 20.28 -2.44
CA GLY A 342 10.18 20.10 -2.06
C GLY A 342 9.55 18.81 -2.62
N GLY A 343 10.39 17.83 -2.97
CA GLY A 343 9.99 16.54 -3.51
C GLY A 343 9.14 15.70 -2.55
N ARG A 344 8.32 14.82 -3.13
CA ARG A 344 7.42 13.92 -2.39
C ARG A 344 7.94 12.50 -2.42
N PHE A 345 7.99 11.84 -1.28
CA PHE A 345 8.41 10.44 -1.17
C PHE A 345 7.22 9.54 -0.83
N CYS A 346 7.15 8.37 -1.44
CA CYS A 346 6.26 7.27 -1.02
C CYS A 346 7.08 6.02 -0.68
N MET A 347 6.50 5.05 0.02
CA MET A 347 7.18 3.79 0.35
C MET A 347 6.76 2.67 -0.58
N SER A 348 7.70 1.78 -0.90
CA SER A 348 7.43 0.54 -1.62
C SER A 348 8.42 -0.57 -1.25
N ASP A 349 7.97 -1.82 -1.44
CA ASP A 349 8.81 -3.01 -1.29
C ASP A 349 9.12 -3.69 -2.62
N ASP A 350 8.36 -3.40 -3.67
CA ASP A 350 8.52 -4.04 -4.99
C ASP A 350 8.53 -5.57 -4.81
N SER A 351 7.55 -6.03 -4.04
CA SER A 351 7.47 -7.41 -3.59
C SER A 351 7.12 -8.32 -4.76
N HIS A 352 7.92 -9.35 -5.00
CA HIS A 352 7.69 -10.36 -6.04
C HIS A 352 7.18 -11.70 -5.46
N GLY A 353 6.49 -11.65 -4.32
CA GLY A 353 6.03 -12.82 -3.57
C GLY A 353 5.82 -12.51 -2.10
N ILE A 354 5.19 -13.46 -1.39
CA ILE A 354 4.79 -13.27 0.02
C ILE A 354 5.97 -13.04 0.97
N ASP A 355 7.15 -13.58 0.65
CA ASP A 355 8.38 -13.43 1.43
C ASP A 355 9.00 -12.03 1.34
N GLN A 356 8.52 -11.20 0.41
CA GLN A 356 9.06 -9.87 0.12
C GLN A 356 8.14 -8.73 0.56
N VAL A 357 6.86 -9.01 0.82
CA VAL A 357 5.90 -8.00 1.31
C VAL A 357 6.43 -7.40 2.62
N GLY A 358 6.52 -6.08 2.69
CA GLY A 358 7.03 -5.29 3.81
C GLY A 358 8.52 -5.50 4.13
N PHE A 359 9.26 -6.26 3.30
CA PHE A 359 10.67 -6.51 3.55
C PHE A 359 11.44 -5.19 3.65
N GLY A 360 12.34 -5.08 4.62
CA GLY A 360 13.27 -3.95 4.71
C GLY A 360 12.63 -2.63 5.17
N TYR A 361 11.32 -2.58 5.44
CA TYR A 361 10.64 -1.33 5.82
C TYR A 361 11.19 -0.71 7.11
N ARG A 362 11.69 -1.51 8.04
CA ARG A 362 12.38 -1.00 9.24
C ARG A 362 13.65 -0.24 8.86
N GLN A 363 14.49 -0.83 8.01
CA GLN A 363 15.70 -0.20 7.52
C GLN A 363 15.39 1.04 6.67
N VAL A 364 14.33 1.00 5.86
CA VAL A 364 13.86 2.18 5.11
C VAL A 364 13.39 3.28 6.05
N LEU A 365 12.70 2.96 7.15
CA LEU A 365 12.28 3.94 8.15
C LEU A 365 13.48 4.59 8.85
N GLU A 366 14.50 3.80 9.22
CA GLU A 366 15.76 4.33 9.76
C GLU A 366 16.48 5.23 8.74
N PHE A 367 16.50 4.84 7.47
CA PHE A 367 17.04 5.63 6.36
C PHE A 367 16.27 6.95 6.13
N ILE A 368 14.94 6.94 6.22
CA ILE A 368 14.08 8.12 6.14
C ILE A 368 14.49 9.14 7.21
N GLU A 369 14.72 8.69 8.45
CA GLU A 369 15.17 9.57 9.54
C GLU A 369 16.57 10.14 9.27
N GLN A 370 17.51 9.31 8.78
CA GLN A 370 18.89 9.72 8.46
C GLN A 370 18.99 10.72 7.29
N THR A 371 18.06 10.66 6.35
CA THR A 371 17.99 11.58 5.20
C THR A 371 17.30 12.90 5.52
N GLY A 372 16.65 13.00 6.69
CA GLY A 372 15.94 14.21 7.13
C GLY A 372 14.53 14.33 6.55
N ILE A 373 14.00 13.28 5.92
CA ILE A 373 12.62 13.25 5.43
C ILE A 373 11.67 13.25 6.64
N THR A 374 10.72 14.18 6.68
CA THR A 374 9.79 14.34 7.80
C THR A 374 8.35 13.92 7.47
N VAL A 375 8.03 13.75 6.19
CA VAL A 375 6.69 13.43 5.69
C VAL A 375 6.79 12.39 4.57
N ILE A 376 5.97 11.35 4.67
CA ILE A 376 5.77 10.34 3.63
C ILE A 376 4.39 10.52 3.02
N HIS A 377 4.29 10.34 1.72
CA HIS A 377 3.09 10.46 0.92
C HIS A 377 2.58 9.07 0.55
N TYR A 378 1.27 8.97 0.36
CA TYR A 378 0.64 7.76 -0.12
C TYR A 378 -0.58 8.08 -0.95
N LEU A 379 -0.91 7.19 -1.88
CA LEU A 379 -2.13 7.28 -2.67
C LEU A 379 -3.32 6.76 -1.86
N ASP A 380 -4.48 7.38 -2.04
CA ASP A 380 -5.73 6.95 -1.43
C ASP A 380 -6.89 7.10 -2.42
N LEU A 381 -7.92 6.27 -2.28
CA LEU A 381 -9.16 6.37 -3.05
C LEU A 381 -10.11 7.36 -2.36
N SER A 382 -10.66 8.31 -3.11
CA SER A 382 -11.56 9.34 -2.58
C SER A 382 -12.51 9.89 -3.64
N ASP A 383 -13.73 10.22 -3.21
CA ASP A 383 -14.75 10.91 -4.01
C ASP A 383 -14.68 12.45 -3.92
N GLU A 384 -13.62 13.01 -3.31
CA GLU A 384 -13.40 14.48 -3.27
C GLU A 384 -13.26 15.07 -4.68
N ASP A 385 -13.44 16.37 -4.91
CA ASP A 385 -13.39 16.93 -6.30
C ASP A 385 -11.96 17.17 -6.83
N ALA A 386 -10.97 17.38 -5.96
CA ALA A 386 -9.62 17.81 -6.36
C ALA A 386 -8.69 16.63 -6.67
N THR A 387 -8.37 16.38 -7.94
CA THR A 387 -7.36 15.37 -8.34
C THR A 387 -5.94 15.95 -8.43
N PHE A 388 -4.92 15.11 -8.21
CA PHE A 388 -3.52 15.47 -8.49
C PHE A 388 -3.09 15.10 -9.91
N ASP A 389 -3.87 14.26 -10.58
CA ASP A 389 -3.62 13.74 -11.92
C ASP A 389 -4.96 13.49 -12.62
N ASP A 390 -5.21 14.19 -13.73
CA ASP A 390 -6.49 14.11 -14.45
C ASP A 390 -6.75 12.71 -15.05
N ARG A 391 -5.71 11.88 -15.18
CA ARG A 391 -5.84 10.48 -15.60
C ARG A 391 -6.45 9.60 -14.51
N PHE A 392 -6.32 9.99 -13.26
CA PHE A 392 -6.70 9.19 -12.08
C PHE A 392 -7.65 9.97 -11.17
N PRO A 393 -8.88 10.29 -11.64
CA PRO A 393 -9.78 11.22 -10.96
C PRO A 393 -10.23 10.75 -9.57
N SER A 394 -10.19 9.45 -9.28
CA SER A 394 -10.56 8.86 -7.98
C SER A 394 -9.41 8.80 -6.96
N VAL A 395 -8.20 9.26 -7.31
CA VAL A 395 -6.99 9.05 -6.50
C VAL A 395 -6.46 10.34 -5.92
N ARG A 396 -6.13 10.34 -4.62
CA ARG A 396 -5.58 11.49 -3.89
C ARG A 396 -4.21 11.15 -3.34
N ILE A 397 -3.35 12.16 -3.30
CA ILE A 397 -2.12 12.09 -2.49
C ILE A 397 -2.48 12.53 -1.07
N ARG A 398 -2.29 11.61 -0.12
CA ARG A 398 -2.32 11.87 1.32
C ARG A 398 -0.90 11.89 1.85
N SER A 399 -0.74 12.33 3.10
CA SER A 399 0.57 12.37 3.74
C SER A 399 0.49 12.03 5.22
N VAL A 400 1.58 11.50 5.75
CA VAL A 400 1.77 11.15 7.16
C VAL A 400 3.13 11.65 7.62
N SER A 401 3.20 12.24 8.82
CA SER A 401 4.49 12.58 9.39
C SER A 401 5.26 11.32 9.76
N VAL A 402 6.59 11.34 9.68
CA VAL A 402 7.43 10.20 10.09
C VAL A 402 7.21 9.86 11.56
N GLY A 403 6.96 10.87 12.41
CA GLY A 403 6.59 10.66 13.81
C GLY A 403 5.30 9.83 13.98
N ALA A 404 4.26 10.11 13.18
CA ALA A 404 3.02 9.33 13.19
C ALA A 404 3.21 7.95 12.54
N LEU A 405 3.99 7.85 11.45
CA LEU A 405 4.35 6.60 10.78
C LEU A 405 4.98 5.61 11.76
N LYS A 406 5.88 6.06 12.64
CA LYS A 406 6.52 5.24 13.69
C LYS A 406 5.55 4.69 14.74
N GLN A 407 4.37 5.31 14.91
CA GLN A 407 3.37 4.87 15.87
C GLN A 407 2.40 3.84 15.29
N LYS A 408 2.50 3.54 13.99
CA LYS A 408 1.65 2.57 13.30
C LYS A 408 1.94 1.14 13.80
N PRO A 409 0.94 0.24 13.95
CA PRO A 409 1.15 -1.10 14.53
C PRO A 409 2.21 -1.93 13.83
N PHE A 410 2.30 -1.83 12.50
CA PHE A 410 3.34 -2.51 11.74
C PHE A 410 4.74 -2.23 12.28
N TYR A 411 5.04 -0.98 12.63
CA TYR A 411 6.36 -0.63 13.18
C TYR A 411 6.49 -0.89 14.68
N ARG A 412 5.37 -1.05 15.40
CA ARG A 412 5.36 -1.35 16.85
C ARG A 412 5.50 -2.84 17.14
N GLU A 413 4.89 -3.71 16.35
CA GLU A 413 4.93 -5.17 16.52
C GLU A 413 6.29 -5.77 16.09
N LEU A 414 7.13 -4.97 15.42
CA LEU A 414 8.51 -5.32 15.04
C LEU A 414 9.56 -5.00 16.14
N VAL A 415 9.14 -4.51 17.32
CA VAL A 415 10.02 -4.12 18.44
C VAL A 415 10.08 -5.18 19.54
#